data_AF-A0A9X0D990-F1
#
_entry.id   AF-A0A9X0D990-F1
#
_cell.length_a   1.000
_cell.length_b   1.000
_cell.length_c   1.000
_cell.angle_alpha   90.00
_cell.angle_beta   90.00
_cell.angle_gamma   90.00
#
_symmetry.space_group_name_H-M   'P 1'
#
loop_
_entity.id
_entity.type
_entity.pdbx_description
1 polymer ?
#
loop_
_entity_poly.entity_id
_entity_poly.type
_entity_poly.pdbx_seq_one_letter_code
_entity_poly.pdbx_strand_id
1 'polypeptide(L)'
;MGGYDADFVGPISADYLCPICQLAFRDPVQTRDCGHRFCESCLEPILRKPPAFCPIDRRTLTREKVYPDRACKRTVLSLTVKCYNSGNECDWTGELINLPTHLENCKRVPIKCVNNCGRTDIPRDQMSTHVDVDGDCPLAIVPCQYTDIGCKFKGRRNEMEKHIQDNTQVHLDLAHVRIRELEQRQEYVCTNGKFLWKISNYSQLFQQSATKKEKEKLCSPPFLHRTVWLQAKSRGFP
;
A
#
# COMPACT_ATOMS: atom_id res chain seq x y z
N MET A 1 20.02 22.47 -12.89
CA MET A 1 18.54 22.43 -13.05
C MET A 1 18.20 23.21 -14.31
N GLY A 2 17.22 22.77 -15.08
CA GLY A 2 16.77 23.36 -16.34
C GLY A 2 15.24 23.37 -16.39
N GLY A 3 14.65 23.04 -17.53
CA GLY A 3 13.19 23.02 -17.72
C GLY A 3 12.46 21.89 -16.97
N TYR A 4 11.18 21.70 -17.34
CA TYR A 4 10.38 20.56 -16.91
C TYR A 4 10.64 19.37 -17.83
N ASP A 5 11.13 18.29 -17.21
CA ASP A 5 11.25 16.96 -17.80
C ASP A 5 10.05 16.15 -17.31
N ALA A 6 8.94 16.24 -18.04
CA ALA A 6 7.66 15.64 -17.67
C ALA A 6 7.06 14.89 -18.87
N ASP A 7 6.23 13.89 -18.61
CA ASP A 7 5.56 13.11 -19.65
C ASP A 7 4.33 13.86 -20.18
N PHE A 8 4.52 14.76 -21.14
CA PHE A 8 3.44 15.54 -21.74
C PHE A 8 2.51 14.66 -22.59
N VAL A 9 1.19 14.91 -22.51
CA VAL A 9 0.18 14.14 -23.26
C VAL A 9 0.26 14.40 -24.78
N GLY A 10 0.82 15.54 -25.19
CA GLY A 10 0.99 15.93 -26.58
C GLY A 10 2.28 16.70 -26.81
N PRO A 11 2.61 16.98 -28.08
CA PRO A 11 3.79 17.75 -28.42
C PRO A 11 3.70 19.17 -27.85
N ILE A 12 4.80 19.63 -27.29
CA ILE A 12 4.93 20.99 -26.77
C ILE A 12 5.31 21.91 -27.94
N SER A 13 4.63 23.05 -28.08
CA SER A 13 5.07 24.08 -29.04
C SER A 13 6.49 24.52 -28.73
N ALA A 14 7.31 24.69 -29.78
CA ALA A 14 8.68 25.18 -29.65
C ALA A 14 8.77 26.54 -28.92
N ASP A 15 7.69 27.33 -28.95
CA ASP A 15 7.58 28.61 -28.23
C ASP A 15 7.66 28.49 -26.71
N TYR A 16 7.45 27.28 -26.18
CA TYR A 16 7.49 26.96 -24.76
C TYR A 16 8.72 26.14 -24.35
N LEU A 17 9.66 25.91 -25.27
CA LEU A 17 10.90 25.18 -25.01
C LEU A 17 12.07 26.13 -24.79
N CYS A 18 12.91 25.81 -23.80
CA CYS A 18 14.10 26.57 -23.47
C CYS A 18 15.22 26.29 -24.48
N PRO A 19 15.79 27.32 -25.15
CA PRO A 19 16.87 27.11 -26.13
C PRO A 19 18.18 26.55 -25.55
N ILE A 20 18.36 26.58 -24.22
CA ILE A 20 19.57 26.09 -23.55
C ILE A 20 19.42 24.60 -23.17
N CYS A 21 18.31 24.22 -22.53
CA CYS A 21 18.12 22.84 -22.04
C CYS A 21 17.15 22.00 -22.88
N GLN A 22 16.50 22.60 -23.88
CA GLN A 22 15.55 21.96 -24.80
C GLN A 22 14.32 21.34 -24.13
N LEU A 23 14.04 21.74 -22.88
CA LEU A 23 12.88 21.31 -22.10
C LEU A 23 11.87 22.45 -21.94
N ALA A 24 10.63 22.12 -21.58
CA ALA A 24 9.59 23.11 -21.30
C ALA A 24 10.04 24.09 -20.21
N PHE A 25 9.75 25.39 -20.37
CA PHE A 25 10.31 26.39 -19.45
C PHE A 25 9.93 26.15 -17.99
N ARG A 26 10.95 26.10 -17.13
CA ARG A 26 10.81 26.18 -15.67
C ARG A 26 11.27 27.55 -15.22
N ASP A 27 10.40 28.24 -14.50
CA ASP A 27 10.61 29.63 -14.07
C ASP A 27 11.14 30.50 -15.22
N PRO A 28 10.37 30.64 -16.31
CA PRO A 28 10.83 31.37 -17.49
C PRO A 28 11.17 32.81 -17.14
N VAL A 29 12.31 33.27 -17.64
CA VAL A 29 12.74 34.66 -17.65
C VAL A 29 12.81 35.14 -19.08
N GLN A 30 12.44 36.40 -19.31
CA GLN A 30 12.53 37.06 -20.60
C GLN A 30 13.50 38.23 -20.53
N THR A 31 14.27 38.40 -21.60
CA THR A 31 15.23 39.49 -21.76
C THR A 31 14.54 40.75 -22.31
N ARG A 32 14.81 41.92 -21.72
CA ARG A 32 14.21 43.20 -22.11
C ARG A 32 14.56 43.63 -23.53
N ASP A 33 15.83 43.49 -23.90
CA ASP A 33 16.35 44.10 -25.13
C ASP A 33 16.12 43.25 -26.38
N CYS A 34 15.96 41.92 -26.24
CA CYS A 34 15.70 41.02 -27.38
C CYS A 34 14.45 40.14 -27.24
N GLY A 35 13.80 40.11 -26.07
CA GLY A 35 12.55 39.36 -25.90
C GLY A 35 12.71 37.83 -25.83
N HIS A 36 13.94 37.31 -25.89
CA HIS A 36 14.21 35.87 -25.80
C HIS A 36 13.96 35.33 -24.39
N ARG A 37 13.44 34.11 -24.32
CA ARG A 37 13.07 33.41 -23.09
C ARG A 37 14.04 32.29 -22.76
N PHE A 38 14.31 32.11 -21.46
CA PHE A 38 15.16 31.04 -20.92
C PHE A 38 14.57 30.56 -19.58
N CYS A 39 14.93 29.35 -19.13
CA CYS A 39 14.71 29.02 -17.71
C CYS A 39 15.64 29.90 -16.86
N GLU A 40 15.18 30.41 -15.73
CA GLU A 40 15.99 31.21 -14.80
C GLU A 40 17.33 30.51 -14.49
N SER A 41 17.24 29.23 -14.09
CA SER A 41 18.40 28.39 -13.78
C SER A 41 19.34 28.13 -14.97
N CYS A 42 18.85 28.21 -16.21
CA CYS A 42 19.68 28.08 -17.41
C CYS A 42 20.43 29.37 -17.74
N LEU A 43 19.82 30.54 -17.51
CA LEU A 43 20.43 31.84 -17.82
C LEU A 43 21.38 32.32 -16.71
N GLU A 44 21.11 31.94 -15.47
CA GLU A 44 21.87 32.35 -14.28
C GLU A 44 23.41 32.15 -14.41
N PRO A 45 23.94 31.01 -14.91
CA PRO A 45 25.38 30.83 -15.07
C PRO A 45 26.03 31.81 -16.06
N ILE A 46 25.29 32.28 -17.06
CA ILE A 46 25.77 33.25 -18.06
C ILE A 46 25.83 34.64 -17.42
N LEU A 47 24.80 35.01 -16.67
CA LEU A 47 24.71 36.30 -15.97
C LEU A 47 25.78 36.48 -14.88
N ARG A 48 26.34 35.39 -14.34
CA ARG A 48 27.43 35.44 -13.35
C ARG A 48 28.78 35.84 -13.94
N LYS A 49 28.95 35.83 -15.27
CA LYS A 49 30.22 36.10 -15.96
C LYS A 49 30.07 37.32 -16.89
N PRO A 50 30.17 38.55 -16.38
CA PRO A 50 30.18 39.74 -17.22
C PRO A 50 31.49 39.84 -18.04
N PRO A 51 31.45 40.38 -19.28
CA PRO A 51 30.24 40.80 -19.99
C PRO A 51 29.41 39.59 -20.42
N ALA A 52 28.10 39.63 -20.11
CA ALA A 52 27.17 38.57 -20.44
C ALA A 52 26.43 38.92 -21.75
N PHE A 53 26.12 37.89 -22.53
CA PHE A 53 25.45 38.03 -23.82
C PHE A 53 24.30 37.04 -23.92
N CYS A 54 23.24 37.44 -24.62
CA CYS A 54 22.13 36.56 -24.95
C CYS A 54 22.64 35.35 -25.78
N PRO A 55 22.33 34.10 -25.38
CA PRO A 55 22.77 32.90 -26.11
C PRO A 55 22.26 32.78 -27.55
N ILE A 56 21.21 33.51 -27.92
CA ILE A 56 20.54 33.38 -29.22
C ILE A 56 21.07 34.41 -30.22
N ASP A 57 21.12 35.68 -29.82
CA ASP A 57 21.43 36.80 -30.72
C ASP A 57 22.64 37.64 -30.28
N ARG A 58 23.33 37.22 -29.21
CA ARG A 58 24.55 37.84 -28.67
C ARG A 58 24.41 39.31 -28.25
N ARG A 59 23.20 39.84 -28.07
CA ARG A 59 23.02 41.18 -27.49
C ARG A 59 23.52 41.21 -26.05
N THR A 60 24.06 42.35 -25.64
CA THR A 60 24.53 42.58 -24.26
C THR A 60 23.41 42.33 -23.27
N LEU A 61 23.71 41.57 -22.22
CA LEU A 61 22.76 41.15 -21.22
C LEU A 61 23.26 41.55 -19.83
N THR A 62 22.37 42.11 -19.01
CA THR A 62 22.63 42.39 -17.59
C THR A 62 21.46 41.88 -16.75
N ARG A 63 21.67 41.68 -15.44
CA ARG A 63 20.65 41.08 -14.56
C ARG A 63 19.41 41.97 -14.46
N GLU A 64 19.58 43.29 -14.53
CA GLU A 64 18.50 44.29 -14.47
C GLU A 64 17.60 44.27 -15.70
N LYS A 65 18.11 43.69 -16.81
CA LYS A 65 17.39 43.56 -18.08
C LYS A 65 16.73 42.18 -18.24
N VAL A 66 16.67 41.38 -17.17
CA VAL A 66 16.03 40.06 -17.17
C VAL A 66 14.87 40.10 -16.17
N TYR A 67 13.69 39.67 -16.60
CA TYR A 67 12.50 39.65 -15.75
C TYR A 67 11.73 38.34 -15.86
N PRO A 68 11.05 37.90 -14.78
CA PRO A 68 10.20 36.71 -14.83
C PRO A 68 9.04 36.87 -15.82
N ASP A 69 8.88 35.89 -16.72
CA ASP A 69 7.76 35.83 -17.65
C ASP A 69 6.59 35.04 -17.04
N ARG A 70 5.73 35.76 -16.31
CA ARG A 70 4.57 35.18 -15.63
C ARG A 70 3.54 34.59 -16.61
N ALA A 71 3.41 35.15 -17.80
CA ALA A 71 2.45 34.68 -18.80
C ALA A 71 2.91 33.33 -19.40
N CYS A 72 4.18 33.24 -19.79
CA CYS A 72 4.79 31.98 -20.22
C CYS A 72 4.70 30.93 -19.11
N LYS A 73 5.04 31.30 -17.85
CA LYS A 73 4.96 30.38 -16.70
C LYS A 73 3.56 29.79 -16.54
N ARG A 74 2.50 30.61 -16.55
CA ARG A 74 1.11 30.13 -16.44
C ARG A 74 0.76 29.17 -17.57
N THR A 75 1.17 29.50 -18.79
CA THR A 75 0.85 28.69 -19.97
C THR A 75 1.53 27.32 -19.89
N VAL A 76 2.83 27.28 -19.59
CA VAL A 76 3.58 26.02 -19.41
C VAL A 76 2.99 25.18 -18.29
N LEU A 77 2.61 25.80 -17.17
CA LEU A 77 2.02 25.11 -16.03
C LEU A 77 0.61 24.55 -16.28
N SER A 78 -0.12 25.09 -17.26
CA SER A 78 -1.43 24.58 -17.70
C SER A 78 -1.34 23.42 -18.70
N LEU A 79 -0.14 23.09 -19.21
CA LEU A 79 0.06 21.96 -20.11
C LEU A 79 -0.29 20.65 -19.40
N THR A 80 -0.94 19.75 -20.12
CA THR A 80 -1.36 18.45 -19.59
C THR A 80 -0.23 17.44 -19.62
N VAL A 81 0.02 16.79 -18.47
CA VAL A 81 1.04 15.77 -18.27
C VAL A 81 0.45 14.52 -17.65
N LYS A 82 1.15 13.40 -17.84
CA LYS A 82 0.88 12.11 -17.20
C LYS A 82 1.77 11.95 -15.97
N CYS A 83 1.35 11.07 -15.07
CA CYS A 83 2.21 10.64 -13.98
C CYS A 83 3.41 9.85 -14.53
N TYR A 84 4.61 10.06 -13.97
CA TYR A 84 5.79 9.24 -14.30
C TYR A 84 5.57 7.74 -14.05
N ASN A 85 4.64 7.41 -13.16
CA ASN A 85 4.25 6.03 -12.86
C ASN A 85 3.07 5.54 -13.70
N SER A 86 2.75 6.18 -14.84
CA SER A 86 1.72 5.67 -15.75
C SER A 86 2.04 4.28 -16.30
N GLY A 87 3.32 3.92 -16.42
CA GLY A 87 3.73 2.53 -16.72
C GLY A 87 3.45 1.53 -15.57
N ASN A 88 3.24 2.02 -14.35
CA ASN A 88 2.93 1.24 -13.15
C ASN A 88 1.44 1.39 -12.77
N GLU A 89 0.54 1.48 -13.75
CA GLU A 89 -0.92 1.58 -13.57
C GLU A 89 -1.38 2.84 -12.82
N CYS A 90 -0.66 3.96 -13.00
CA CYS A 90 -1.17 5.27 -12.60
C CYS A 90 -1.82 5.98 -13.78
N ASP A 91 -3.16 6.01 -13.80
CA ASP A 91 -3.92 6.66 -14.88
C ASP A 91 -4.06 8.18 -14.71
N TRP A 92 -3.40 8.76 -13.71
CA TRP A 92 -3.51 10.19 -13.44
C TRP A 92 -2.92 11.00 -14.60
N THR A 93 -3.75 11.92 -15.10
CA THR A 93 -3.42 12.90 -16.12
C THR A 93 -4.01 14.24 -15.67
N GLY A 94 -3.23 15.31 -15.76
CA GLY A 94 -3.67 16.63 -15.30
C GLY A 94 -2.71 17.74 -15.69
N GLU A 95 -2.99 18.96 -15.27
CA GLU A 95 -2.09 20.10 -15.51
C GLU A 95 -0.75 19.91 -14.77
N LEU A 96 0.34 20.35 -15.38
CA LEU A 96 1.69 20.28 -14.84
C LEU A 96 1.81 20.90 -13.44
N ILE A 97 1.04 21.95 -13.15
CA ILE A 97 0.98 22.57 -11.82
C ILE A 97 0.49 21.62 -10.71
N ASN A 98 -0.37 20.67 -11.05
CA ASN A 98 -0.98 19.74 -10.09
C ASN A 98 -0.18 18.43 -9.94
N LEU A 99 0.82 18.20 -10.80
CA LEU A 99 1.65 16.99 -10.75
C LEU A 99 2.37 16.81 -9.39
N PRO A 100 2.97 17.84 -8.76
CA PRO A 100 3.60 17.68 -7.44
C PRO A 100 2.60 17.20 -6.37
N THR A 101 1.42 17.82 -6.28
CA THR A 101 0.37 17.44 -5.33
C THR A 101 -0.16 16.03 -5.58
N HIS A 102 -0.24 15.62 -6.85
CA HIS A 102 -0.55 14.24 -7.19
C HIS A 102 0.54 13.28 -6.67
N LEU A 103 1.83 13.55 -6.88
CA LEU A 103 2.92 12.66 -6.49
C LEU A 103 3.02 12.45 -4.97
N GLU A 104 2.62 13.44 -4.17
CA GLU A 104 2.51 13.32 -2.71
C GLU A 104 1.56 12.18 -2.28
N ASN A 105 0.49 11.98 -3.05
CA ASN A 105 -0.59 11.03 -2.74
C ASN A 105 -0.67 9.85 -3.73
N CYS A 106 0.19 9.83 -4.75
CA CYS A 106 0.16 8.82 -5.78
C CYS A 106 0.47 7.45 -5.19
N LYS A 107 -0.47 6.52 -5.40
CA LYS A 107 -0.42 5.14 -4.91
C LYS A 107 0.75 4.35 -5.50
N ARG A 108 1.13 4.67 -6.73
CA ARG A 108 2.14 3.93 -7.50
C ARG A 108 3.54 4.53 -7.42
N VAL A 109 3.69 5.65 -6.70
CA VAL A 109 5.02 6.21 -6.43
C VAL A 109 5.79 5.25 -5.52
N PRO A 110 6.99 4.81 -5.92
CA PRO A 110 7.87 4.05 -5.06
C PRO A 110 8.30 4.89 -3.87
N ILE A 111 8.18 4.32 -2.68
CA ILE A 111 8.59 4.93 -1.42
C ILE A 111 9.51 3.99 -0.64
N LYS A 112 10.34 4.59 0.21
CA LYS A 112 11.16 3.84 1.16
C LYS A 112 10.30 3.15 2.21
N CYS A 113 10.72 1.96 2.63
CA CYS A 113 10.10 1.24 3.74
C CYS A 113 10.01 2.12 4.99
N VAL A 114 8.84 2.15 5.63
CA VAL A 114 8.60 2.90 6.89
C VAL A 114 9.46 2.39 8.05
N ASN A 115 9.83 1.10 8.02
CA ASN A 115 10.71 0.47 9.00
C ASN A 115 12.19 0.57 8.62
N ASN A 116 12.53 1.26 7.52
CA ASN A 116 13.89 1.39 6.99
C ASN A 116 14.62 0.05 6.79
N CYS A 117 13.94 -0.96 6.24
CA CYS A 117 14.53 -2.29 5.95
C CYS A 117 15.52 -2.29 4.78
N GLY A 118 15.79 -1.14 4.15
CA GLY A 118 16.68 -0.99 3.01
C GLY A 118 15.98 -0.95 1.65
N ARG A 119 14.74 -1.44 1.54
CA ARG A 119 13.92 -1.34 0.32
C ARG A 119 13.46 0.11 0.07
N THR A 120 13.64 0.58 -1.15
CA THR A 120 13.30 1.95 -1.60
C THR A 120 12.30 1.99 -2.76
N ASP A 121 11.92 0.82 -3.26
CA ASP A 121 11.16 0.59 -4.48
C ASP A 121 9.73 0.07 -4.20
N ILE A 122 9.19 0.30 -3.00
CA ILE A 122 7.89 -0.22 -2.59
C ILE A 122 6.80 0.74 -3.07
N PRO A 123 5.84 0.32 -3.93
CA PRO A 123 4.69 1.16 -4.26
C PRO A 123 3.94 1.58 -3.00
N ARG A 124 3.54 2.86 -2.92
CA ARG A 124 2.88 3.42 -1.72
C ARG A 124 1.68 2.60 -1.25
N ASP A 125 0.86 2.09 -2.16
CA ASP A 125 -0.29 1.24 -1.82
C ASP A 125 0.08 -0.16 -1.34
N GLN A 126 1.24 -0.69 -1.74
CA GLN A 126 1.76 -2.00 -1.29
C GLN A 126 2.52 -1.92 0.03
N MET A 127 2.74 -0.72 0.59
CA MET A 127 3.46 -0.55 1.85
C MET A 127 2.78 -1.29 3.02
N SER A 128 1.44 -1.29 3.07
CA SER A 128 0.70 -2.02 4.10
C SER A 128 0.94 -3.52 4.00
N THR A 129 0.87 -4.09 2.79
CA THR A 129 1.15 -5.52 2.54
C THR A 129 2.61 -5.88 2.86
N HIS A 130 3.56 -5.02 2.54
CA HIS A 130 4.98 -5.24 2.86
C HIS A 130 5.23 -5.42 4.36
N VAL A 131 4.62 -4.57 5.20
CA VAL A 131 4.80 -4.58 6.67
C VAL A 131 3.79 -5.45 7.41
N ASP A 132 2.87 -6.08 6.69
CA ASP A 132 1.84 -6.94 7.26
C ASP A 132 2.46 -8.18 7.92
N VAL A 133 1.66 -8.88 8.75
CA VAL A 133 2.05 -10.13 9.41
C VAL A 133 2.56 -11.18 8.43
N ASP A 134 1.91 -11.28 7.25
CA ASP A 134 2.28 -12.21 6.17
C ASP A 134 3.17 -11.56 5.09
N GLY A 135 3.57 -10.29 5.28
CA GLY A 135 4.38 -9.54 4.33
C GLY A 135 5.83 -10.04 4.21
N ASP A 136 6.72 -9.25 3.62
CA ASP A 136 8.15 -9.59 3.41
C ASP A 136 9.13 -8.67 4.16
N CYS A 137 8.66 -7.64 4.90
CA CYS A 137 9.52 -6.76 5.69
C CYS A 137 10.27 -7.50 6.82
N PRO A 138 11.62 -7.55 6.81
CA PRO A 138 12.39 -8.22 7.87
C PRO A 138 12.34 -7.47 9.21
N LEU A 139 11.99 -6.18 9.18
CA LEU A 139 11.93 -5.32 10.37
C LEU A 139 10.50 -5.06 10.86
N ALA A 140 9.48 -5.67 10.24
CA ALA A 140 8.10 -5.59 10.72
C ALA A 140 7.96 -6.28 12.09
N ILE A 141 7.17 -5.67 12.98
CA ILE A 141 6.82 -6.27 14.27
C ILE A 141 5.65 -7.21 14.04
N VAL A 142 5.90 -8.50 14.18
CA VAL A 142 4.92 -9.56 13.94
C VAL A 142 4.72 -10.41 15.20
N PRO A 143 3.51 -10.95 15.43
CA PRO A 143 3.30 -11.89 16.52
C PRO A 143 4.04 -13.21 16.26
N CYS A 144 4.37 -13.92 17.34
CA CYS A 144 4.89 -15.29 17.25
C CYS A 144 3.87 -16.20 16.56
N GLN A 145 4.33 -17.12 15.71
CA GLN A 145 3.48 -18.12 15.04
C GLN A 145 2.67 -19.00 16.02
N TYR A 146 3.12 -19.11 17.27
CA TYR A 146 2.43 -19.85 18.33
C TYR A 146 1.45 -18.98 19.14
N THR A 147 1.02 -17.83 18.60
CA THR A 147 0.08 -16.94 19.31
C THR A 147 -1.27 -17.60 19.57
N ASP A 148 -1.75 -18.43 18.64
CA ASP A 148 -3.02 -19.16 18.75
C ASP A 148 -3.03 -20.23 19.86
N ILE A 149 -1.84 -20.69 20.27
CA ILE A 149 -1.66 -21.61 21.39
C ILE A 149 -1.20 -20.90 22.67
N GLY A 150 -1.19 -19.57 22.69
CA GLY A 150 -1.00 -18.76 23.90
C GLY A 150 0.34 -18.03 24.00
N CYS A 151 1.22 -18.11 23.01
CA CYS A 151 2.44 -17.30 23.01
C CYS A 151 2.10 -15.81 22.83
N LYS A 152 2.52 -14.97 23.78
CA LYS A 152 2.23 -13.51 23.76
C LYS A 152 3.34 -12.67 23.13
N PHE A 153 4.42 -13.30 22.66
CA PHE A 153 5.58 -12.59 22.12
C PHE A 153 5.23 -11.90 20.79
N LYS A 154 5.70 -10.65 20.65
CA LYS A 154 5.69 -9.87 19.41
C LYS A 154 7.06 -9.23 19.28
N GLY A 155 7.68 -9.34 18.11
CA GLY A 155 9.04 -8.87 17.88
C GLY A 155 9.31 -8.65 16.39
N ARG A 156 10.52 -8.21 16.05
CA ARG A 156 10.90 -8.04 14.64
C ARG A 156 10.97 -9.39 13.95
N ARG A 157 10.54 -9.46 12.68
CA ARG A 157 10.54 -10.71 11.92
C ARG A 157 11.93 -11.36 11.85
N ASN A 158 12.99 -10.59 11.64
CA ASN A 158 14.36 -11.10 11.60
C ASN A 158 14.87 -11.67 12.95
N GLU A 159 14.24 -11.31 14.07
CA GLU A 159 14.56 -11.82 15.40
C GLU A 159 13.67 -13.03 15.78
N MET A 160 12.64 -13.32 14.98
CA MET A 160 11.65 -14.36 15.28
C MET A 160 12.26 -15.75 15.32
N GLU A 161 13.19 -16.05 14.41
CA GLU A 161 13.89 -17.34 14.38
C GLU A 161 14.61 -17.62 15.71
N LYS A 162 15.33 -16.62 16.22
CA LYS A 162 15.99 -16.72 17.52
C LYS A 162 14.99 -16.90 18.66
N HIS A 163 13.88 -16.16 18.67
CA HIS A 163 12.82 -16.34 19.67
C HIS A 163 12.27 -17.77 19.67
N ILE A 164 11.98 -18.33 18.49
CA ILE A 164 11.46 -19.69 18.35
C ILE A 164 12.46 -20.70 18.91
N GLN A 165 13.74 -20.58 18.55
CA GLN A 165 14.80 -21.47 19.05
C GLN A 165 14.94 -21.37 20.59
N ASP A 166 15.09 -20.16 21.13
CA ASP A 166 15.31 -19.92 22.56
C ASP A 166 14.10 -20.33 23.43
N ASN A 167 12.89 -20.38 22.86
CA ASN A 167 11.64 -20.62 23.59
C ASN A 167 10.94 -21.93 23.18
N THR A 168 11.66 -22.84 22.51
CA THR A 168 11.09 -24.12 22.02
C THR A 168 10.36 -24.89 23.13
N GLN A 169 10.96 -24.99 24.32
CA GLN A 169 10.34 -25.71 25.45
C GLN A 169 9.00 -25.07 25.88
N VAL A 170 8.95 -23.74 25.93
CA VAL A 170 7.72 -23.00 26.26
C VAL A 170 6.64 -23.28 25.22
N HIS A 171 7.00 -23.28 23.93
CA HIS A 171 6.05 -23.59 22.86
C HIS A 171 5.56 -25.04 22.92
N LEU A 172 6.42 -26.00 23.26
CA LEU A 172 6.03 -27.40 23.48
C LEU A 172 5.08 -27.56 24.67
N ASP A 173 5.35 -26.88 25.79
CA ASP A 173 4.48 -26.92 26.96
C ASP A 173 3.09 -26.33 26.66
N LEU A 174 3.03 -25.22 25.93
CA LEU A 174 1.78 -24.63 25.44
C LEU A 174 1.03 -25.59 24.51
N ALA A 175 1.72 -26.24 23.58
CA ALA A 175 1.13 -27.23 22.69
C ALA A 175 0.56 -28.42 23.47
N HIS A 176 1.27 -28.89 24.50
CA HIS A 176 0.82 -29.98 25.37
C HIS A 176 -0.42 -29.62 26.17
N VAL A 177 -0.48 -28.43 26.78
CA VAL A 177 -1.68 -27.92 27.45
C VAL A 177 -2.84 -27.86 26.45
N ARG A 178 -2.60 -27.36 25.24
CA ARG A 178 -3.63 -27.24 24.21
C ARG A 178 -4.17 -28.60 23.76
N ILE A 179 -3.31 -29.61 23.61
CA ILE A 179 -3.71 -30.98 23.28
C ILE A 179 -4.62 -31.55 24.38
N ARG A 180 -4.23 -31.43 25.65
CA ARG A 180 -5.05 -31.92 26.78
C ARG A 180 -6.42 -31.25 26.85
N GLU A 181 -6.50 -29.95 26.61
CA GLU A 181 -7.78 -29.24 26.53
C GLU A 181 -8.67 -29.78 25.41
N LEU A 182 -8.10 -30.07 24.24
CA LEU A 182 -8.84 -30.63 23.11
C LEU A 182 -9.31 -32.05 23.39
N GLU A 183 -8.48 -32.88 24.02
CA GLU A 183 -8.84 -34.23 24.47
C GLU A 183 -9.99 -34.21 25.48
N GLN A 184 -9.93 -33.35 26.51
CA GLN A 184 -11.01 -33.17 27.47
C GLN A 184 -12.30 -32.71 26.78
N ARG A 185 -12.22 -31.72 25.88
CA ARG A 185 -13.40 -31.26 25.11
C ARG A 185 -13.99 -32.38 24.27
N GLN A 186 -13.17 -33.25 23.69
CA GLN A 186 -13.64 -34.41 22.95
C GLN A 186 -14.29 -35.45 23.87
N GLU A 187 -13.76 -35.68 25.08
CA GLU A 187 -14.36 -36.57 26.09
C GLU A 187 -15.73 -36.07 26.58
N TYR A 188 -15.90 -34.76 26.80
CA TYR A 188 -17.20 -34.17 27.12
C TYR A 188 -18.24 -34.33 26.00
N VAL A 189 -17.78 -34.41 24.75
CA VAL A 189 -18.63 -34.54 23.57
C VAL A 189 -18.87 -36.03 23.20
N CYS A 190 -17.97 -36.93 23.60
CA CYS A 190 -18.01 -38.36 23.31
C CYS A 190 -17.63 -39.18 24.57
N THR A 191 -18.62 -39.63 25.34
CA THR A 191 -18.39 -40.54 26.49
C THR A 191 -18.61 -41.99 26.08
N ASN A 192 -17.64 -42.88 26.33
CA ASN A 192 -17.71 -44.32 25.98
C ASN A 192 -18.10 -44.61 24.51
N GLY A 193 -17.61 -43.81 23.56
CA GLY A 193 -17.94 -43.96 22.13
C GLY A 193 -19.35 -43.48 21.75
N LYS A 194 -20.07 -42.82 22.66
CA LYS A 194 -21.37 -42.19 22.40
C LYS A 194 -21.23 -40.68 22.35
N PHE A 195 -21.61 -40.09 21.21
CA PHE A 195 -21.69 -38.64 21.04
C PHE A 195 -22.87 -38.07 21.85
N LEU A 196 -22.58 -37.19 22.80
CA LEU A 196 -23.59 -36.50 23.60
C LEU A 196 -23.87 -35.13 22.99
N TRP A 197 -24.91 -35.06 22.17
CA TRP A 197 -25.42 -33.81 21.62
C TRP A 197 -26.46 -33.20 22.55
N LYS A 198 -26.10 -32.10 23.23
CA LYS A 198 -27.07 -31.33 24.02
C LYS A 198 -27.95 -30.50 23.10
N ILE A 199 -29.27 -30.74 23.15
CA ILE A 199 -30.26 -29.89 22.48
C ILE A 199 -30.66 -28.77 23.43
N SER A 200 -30.22 -27.55 23.15
CA SER A 200 -30.61 -26.35 23.90
C SER A 200 -32.09 -26.05 23.69
N ASN A 201 -32.79 -25.58 24.74
CA ASN A 201 -34.20 -25.18 24.70
C ASN A 201 -35.16 -26.31 24.25
N TYR A 202 -34.85 -27.56 24.61
CA TYR A 202 -35.62 -28.75 24.25
C TYR A 202 -37.14 -28.60 24.49
N SER A 203 -37.55 -28.14 25.67
CA SER A 203 -38.96 -28.02 26.03
C SER A 203 -39.74 -27.08 25.10
N GLN A 204 -39.11 -25.99 24.67
CA GLN A 204 -39.71 -25.02 23.76
C GLN A 204 -39.80 -25.58 22.33
N LEU A 205 -38.73 -26.23 21.85
CA LEU A 205 -38.70 -26.89 20.54
C LEU A 205 -39.73 -28.03 20.45
N PHE A 206 -39.93 -28.76 21.54
CA PHE A 206 -40.93 -29.82 21.67
C PHE A 206 -42.37 -29.28 21.63
N GLN A 207 -42.64 -28.16 22.31
CA GLN A 207 -43.95 -27.50 22.25
C GLN A 207 -44.26 -26.91 20.86
N GLN A 208 -43.24 -26.36 20.18
CA GLN A 208 -43.38 -25.81 18.84
C GLN A 208 -43.59 -26.89 17.77
N SER A 209 -42.95 -28.06 17.91
CA SER A 209 -43.15 -29.18 16.97
C SER A 209 -44.52 -29.82 17.08
N ALA A 210 -45.18 -29.76 18.24
CA ALA A 210 -46.56 -30.21 18.43
C ALA A 210 -47.61 -29.30 17.75
N THR A 211 -47.24 -28.06 17.40
CA THR A 211 -48.16 -27.05 16.86
C THR A 211 -47.93 -26.72 15.39
N LYS A 212 -46.73 -26.97 14.85
CA LYS A 212 -46.40 -26.77 13.42
C LYS A 212 -46.78 -28.00 12.57
N LYS A 213 -47.38 -27.78 11.39
CA LYS A 213 -47.71 -28.84 10.41
C LYS A 213 -46.48 -29.47 9.74
N GLU A 214 -45.37 -28.75 9.65
CA GLU A 214 -44.11 -29.25 9.08
C GLU A 214 -43.15 -29.72 10.17
N LYS A 215 -42.68 -30.97 10.05
CA LYS A 215 -41.70 -31.56 10.96
C LYS A 215 -40.31 -30.99 10.69
N GLU A 216 -39.87 -30.03 11.52
CA GLU A 216 -38.48 -29.55 11.50
C GLU A 216 -37.52 -30.67 11.92
N LYS A 217 -36.50 -30.93 11.09
CA LYS A 217 -35.46 -31.92 11.39
C LYS A 217 -34.37 -31.27 12.23
N LEU A 218 -34.14 -31.79 13.42
CA LEU A 218 -33.02 -31.40 14.26
C LEU A 218 -31.76 -32.17 13.80
N CYS A 219 -30.78 -31.41 13.32
CA CYS A 219 -29.48 -31.93 12.88
C CYS A 219 -28.41 -31.56 13.90
N SER A 220 -27.59 -32.52 14.30
CA SER A 220 -26.43 -32.23 15.13
C SER A 220 -25.40 -31.41 14.35
N PRO A 221 -24.54 -30.63 15.03
CA PRO A 221 -23.27 -30.21 14.47
C PRO A 221 -22.49 -31.44 13.96
N PRO A 222 -21.69 -31.30 12.89
CA PRO A 222 -20.80 -32.35 12.42
C PRO A 222 -19.82 -32.78 13.53
N PHE A 223 -19.56 -34.09 13.65
CA PHE A 223 -18.58 -34.62 14.60
C PHE A 223 -17.71 -35.72 13.98
N LEU A 224 -16.52 -35.89 14.55
CA LEU A 224 -15.53 -36.87 14.10
C LEU A 224 -15.62 -38.14 14.94
N HIS A 225 -15.77 -39.28 14.27
CA HIS A 225 -15.54 -40.59 14.87
C HIS A 225 -14.50 -41.35 14.04
N ARG A 226 -13.31 -41.60 14.62
CA ARG A 226 -12.21 -42.42 14.08
C ARG A 226 -12.11 -42.39 12.53
N THR A 227 -11.88 -41.21 11.96
CA THR A 227 -11.68 -40.93 10.50
C THR A 227 -12.92 -40.77 9.61
N VAL A 228 -14.15 -40.71 10.14
CA VAL A 228 -15.36 -40.45 9.34
C VAL A 228 -16.11 -39.21 9.83
N TRP A 229 -16.54 -38.36 8.89
CA TRP A 229 -17.45 -37.24 9.14
C TRP A 229 -18.88 -37.76 9.30
N LEU A 230 -19.48 -37.55 10.47
CA LEU A 230 -20.84 -37.98 10.76
C LEU A 230 -21.73 -36.78 11.15
N GLN A 231 -22.99 -36.83 10.73
CA GLN A 231 -24.03 -35.89 11.17
C GLN A 231 -25.24 -36.69 11.62
N ALA A 232 -25.57 -36.59 12.91
CA ALA A 232 -26.75 -37.26 13.46
C ALA A 232 -28.00 -36.46 13.09
N LYS A 233 -29.00 -37.13 12.52
CA LYS A 233 -30.32 -36.56 12.23
C LYS A 233 -31.32 -37.25 13.15
N SER A 234 -31.98 -36.50 14.03
CA SER A 234 -33.15 -37.07 14.70
C SER A 234 -34.32 -37.03 13.72
N ARG A 235 -34.96 -38.18 13.50
CA ARG A 235 -36.25 -38.22 12.79
C ARG A 235 -37.27 -37.57 13.72
N GLY A 236 -37.96 -36.55 13.22
CA GLY A 236 -38.89 -35.72 13.99
C GLY A 236 -39.89 -36.58 14.78
N PHE A 237 -40.16 -36.14 16.01
CA PHE A 237 -41.04 -36.79 16.96
C PHE A 237 -42.43 -37.05 16.34
N PRO A 238 -43.12 -38.14 16.73
CA PRO A 238 -44.46 -38.47 16.23
C PRO A 238 -45.41 -37.29 16.37
#